data_AF-A0A1V9X3X8-F1
#
_entry.id   AF-A0A1V9X3X8-F1
#
_cell.length_a   1.000
_cell.length_b   1.000
_cell.length_c   1.000
_cell.angle_alpha   90.00
_cell.angle_beta   90.00
_cell.angle_gamma   90.00
#
_symmetry.space_group_name_H-M   'P 1'
#
loop_
_entity.id
_entity.type
_entity.pdbx_description
1 polymer ?
#
loop_
_entity_poly.entity_id
_entity_poly.type
_entity_poly.pdbx_seq_one_letter_code
_entity_poly.pdbx_strand_id
1 'polypeptide(L)'
;AIELDENYFKALERRARLNKTLEHLDDSLKDYEKLLEMKPKHYEYMANVQELKERIRVRNEEMKQKMIDSLKQLGNVFLKPFGLSTDNFNMVPNENGGYSVQMRG
;
A
#
# COMPACT_ATOMS: atom_id res chain seq x y z
N ALA A 1 -34.37 -18.91 0.61
CA ALA A 1 -32.94 -18.54 0.80
C ALA A 1 -32.24 -18.25 -0.54
N ILE A 2 -32.90 -17.51 -1.47
CA ILE A 2 -32.44 -17.30 -2.85
C ILE A 2 -32.27 -15.78 -3.18
N GLU A 3 -32.51 -14.88 -2.22
CA GLU A 3 -32.74 -13.45 -2.49
C GLU A 3 -31.79 -12.52 -1.73
N LEU A 4 -30.49 -12.81 -1.66
CA LEU A 4 -29.54 -11.70 -1.55
C LEU A 4 -29.50 -11.05 -2.93
N ASP A 5 -30.48 -10.17 -3.16
CA ASP A 5 -30.85 -9.46 -4.38
C ASP A 5 -29.84 -9.65 -5.52
N GLU A 6 -30.21 -10.45 -6.52
CA GLU A 6 -29.37 -10.71 -7.70
C GLU A 6 -28.93 -9.40 -8.37
N ASN A 7 -29.71 -8.33 -8.26
CA ASN A 7 -29.35 -7.00 -8.73
C ASN A 7 -28.24 -6.38 -7.90
N TYR A 8 -28.25 -6.57 -6.58
CA TYR A 8 -27.18 -6.14 -5.68
C TYR A 8 -25.87 -6.86 -6.00
N PHE A 9 -25.91 -8.17 -6.23
CA PHE A 9 -24.72 -8.94 -6.63
C PHE A 9 -24.13 -8.46 -7.96
N LYS A 10 -24.97 -8.29 -9.00
CA LYS A 10 -24.54 -7.76 -10.31
C LYS A 10 -24.02 -6.33 -10.21
N ALA A 11 -24.62 -5.49 -9.37
CA ALA A 11 -24.16 -4.12 -9.14
C ALA A 11 -22.78 -4.10 -8.47
N LEU A 12 -22.57 -4.96 -7.46
CA LEU A 12 -21.29 -5.09 -6.78
C LEU A 12 -20.18 -5.56 -7.73
N GLU A 13 -20.46 -6.56 -8.58
CA GLU A 13 -19.51 -7.04 -9.58
C GLU A 13 -19.14 -5.95 -10.60
N ARG A 14 -20.12 -5.20 -11.10
CA ARG A 14 -19.87 -4.07 -12.00
C ARG A 14 -19.02 -2.99 -11.34
N ARG A 15 -19.30 -2.67 -10.07
CA ARG A 15 -18.53 -1.69 -9.29
C ARG A 15 -17.09 -2.14 -9.09
N ALA A 16 -16.87 -3.42 -8.75
CA ALA A 16 -15.54 -4.00 -8.60
C ALA A 16 -14.69 -3.84 -9.88
N ARG A 17 -15.29 -4.19 -11.03
CA ARG A 17 -14.66 -4.07 -12.36
C ARG A 17 -14.39 -2.62 -12.73
N LEU A 18 -15.36 -1.72 -12.52
CA LEU A 18 -15.20 -0.30 -12.81
C LEU A 18 -14.09 0.32 -11.95
N ASN A 19 -14.08 0.05 -10.64
CA ASN A 19 -13.02 0.51 -9.74
C ASN A 19 -11.65 -0.03 -10.16
N LYS A 20 -11.57 -1.28 -10.64
CA LYS A 20 -10.33 -1.83 -11.19
C LYS A 20 -9.87 -1.07 -12.43
N THR A 21 -10.78 -0.78 -13.36
CA THR A 21 -10.48 0.01 -14.58
C THR A 21 -10.10 1.45 -14.29
N LEU A 22 -10.70 2.06 -13.27
CA LEU A 22 -10.39 3.43 -12.81
C LEU A 22 -9.16 3.49 -11.89
N GLU A 23 -8.43 2.39 -11.70
CA GLU A 23 -7.27 2.30 -10.80
C GLU A 23 -7.61 2.63 -9.32
N HIS A 24 -8.87 2.55 -8.94
CA HIS A 24 -9.34 2.61 -7.55
C HIS A 24 -9.15 1.25 -6.86
N LEU A 25 -7.90 0.81 -6.76
CA LEU A 25 -7.55 -0.58 -6.42
C LEU A 25 -8.08 -1.02 -5.05
N ASP A 26 -8.03 -0.14 -4.04
CA ASP A 26 -8.50 -0.45 -2.69
C ASP A 26 -10.01 -0.68 -2.63
N ASP A 27 -10.79 0.11 -3.37
CA ASP A 27 -12.24 -0.03 -3.42
C ASP A 27 -12.64 -1.23 -4.30
N SER A 28 -11.90 -1.48 -5.38
CA SER A 28 -12.03 -2.71 -6.17
C SER A 28 -11.78 -3.95 -5.32
N LEU A 29 -10.72 -3.93 -4.48
CA LEU A 29 -10.39 -5.03 -3.59
C LEU A 29 -11.51 -5.31 -2.59
N LYS A 30 -12.03 -4.27 -1.92
CA LYS A 30 -13.17 -4.41 -1.00
C LYS A 30 -14.39 -5.06 -1.66
N ASP A 31 -14.68 -4.65 -2.91
CA ASP A 31 -15.81 -5.20 -3.66
C ASP A 31 -15.59 -6.68 -4.00
N TYR A 32 -14.40 -7.05 -4.47
CA TYR A 32 -14.07 -8.46 -4.76
C TYR A 32 -14.00 -9.34 -3.52
N GLU A 33 -13.52 -8.83 -2.39
CA GLU A 33 -13.57 -9.55 -1.10
C GLU A 33 -15.02 -9.81 -0.67
N LYS A 34 -15.90 -8.82 -0.82
CA LYS A 34 -17.34 -8.99 -0.55
C LYS A 34 -18.02 -9.97 -1.52
N LEU A 35 -17.61 -10.00 -2.79
CA LEU A 35 -18.09 -11.01 -3.75
C LEU A 35 -17.65 -12.43 -3.35
N LEU A 36 -16.44 -12.58 -2.79
CA LEU A 36 -15.95 -13.87 -2.26
C LEU A 36 -16.66 -14.32 -0.99
N GLU A 37 -17.09 -13.40 -0.13
CA GLU A 37 -17.95 -13.73 1.01
C GLU A 37 -19.28 -14.35 0.55
N MET A 38 -19.85 -13.84 -0.55
CA MET A 38 -21.12 -14.33 -1.12
C MET A 38 -20.96 -15.61 -1.95
N LYS A 39 -19.88 -15.72 -2.72
CA LYS A 39 -19.54 -16.91 -3.53
C LYS A 39 -18.11 -17.37 -3.21
N PRO A 40 -17.93 -18.06 -2.07
CA PRO A 40 -16.65 -18.65 -1.73
C PRO A 40 -16.20 -19.59 -2.84
N LYS A 41 -14.91 -19.57 -3.19
CA LYS A 41 -14.28 -20.39 -4.25
C LYS A 41 -14.61 -19.97 -5.70
N HIS A 42 -15.11 -18.75 -5.94
CA HIS A 42 -15.17 -18.22 -7.30
C HIS A 42 -13.77 -17.86 -7.80
N TYR A 43 -13.21 -18.68 -8.70
CA TYR A 43 -11.81 -18.57 -9.15
C TYR A 43 -11.43 -17.19 -9.67
N GLU A 44 -12.30 -16.58 -10.48
CA GLU A 44 -12.05 -15.24 -11.04
C GLU A 44 -11.94 -14.18 -9.93
N TYR A 45 -12.74 -14.26 -8.86
CA TYR A 45 -12.70 -13.27 -7.79
C TYR A 45 -11.46 -13.49 -6.91
N MET A 46 -11.08 -14.74 -6.66
CA MET A 46 -9.83 -15.05 -5.98
C MET A 46 -8.63 -14.51 -6.75
N ALA A 47 -8.59 -14.71 -8.07
CA ALA A 47 -7.52 -14.20 -8.92
C ALA A 47 -7.46 -12.66 -8.88
N ASN A 48 -8.61 -11.97 -8.99
CA ASN A 48 -8.68 -10.52 -8.89
C ASN A 48 -8.20 -10.01 -7.51
N VAL A 49 -8.60 -10.66 -6.40
CA VAL A 49 -8.13 -10.28 -5.05
C VAL A 49 -6.61 -10.41 -4.93
N GLN A 50 -6.02 -11.51 -5.42
CA GLN A 50 -4.57 -11.70 -5.37
C GLN A 50 -3.83 -10.64 -6.21
N GLU A 51 -4.29 -10.39 -7.43
CA GLU A 51 -3.72 -9.35 -8.30
C GLU A 51 -3.81 -7.96 -7.65
N LEU A 52 -4.98 -7.60 -7.11
CA LEU A 52 -5.20 -6.29 -6.49
C LEU A 52 -4.33 -6.11 -5.25
N LYS A 53 -4.21 -7.12 -4.40
CA LYS A 53 -3.33 -7.08 -3.21
C LYS A 53 -1.88 -6.82 -3.61
N GLU A 54 -1.39 -7.49 -4.64
CA GLU A 54 -0.03 -7.28 -5.11
C GLU A 54 0.16 -5.89 -5.71
N ARG A 55 -0.76 -5.42 -6.55
CA ARG A 55 -0.70 -4.06 -7.13
C ARG A 55 -0.73 -2.98 -6.05
N ILE A 56 -1.58 -3.13 -5.04
CA ILE A 56 -1.64 -2.21 -3.89
C ILE A 56 -0.33 -2.24 -3.11
N ARG A 57 0.24 -3.43 -2.86
CA ARG A 57 1.52 -3.59 -2.18
C ARG A 57 2.63 -2.85 -2.92
N VAL A 58 2.78 -3.10 -4.22
CA VAL A 58 3.79 -2.44 -5.07
C VAL A 58 3.60 -0.93 -5.07
N ARG A 59 2.38 -0.43 -5.32
CA ARG A 59 2.08 1.01 -5.28
C ARG A 59 2.44 1.64 -3.94
N ASN A 60 2.13 0.96 -2.83
CA ASN A 60 2.39 1.47 -1.49
C ASN A 60 3.90 1.45 -1.15
N GLU A 61 4.64 0.43 -1.58
CA GLU A 61 6.11 0.37 -1.45
C GLU A 61 6.79 1.49 -2.24
N GLU A 62 6.35 1.75 -3.48
CA GLU A 62 6.85 2.86 -4.30
C GLU A 62 6.56 4.23 -3.68
N MET A 63 5.32 4.46 -3.20
CA MET A 63 4.95 5.71 -2.52
C MET A 63 5.77 5.90 -1.24
N LYS A 64 5.98 4.84 -0.46
CA LYS A 64 6.81 4.87 0.74
C LYS A 64 8.25 5.26 0.40
N GLN A 65 8.83 4.65 -0.63
CA GLN A 65 10.19 4.96 -1.06
C GLN A 65 10.31 6.42 -1.50
N LYS A 66 9.40 6.91 -2.35
CA LYS A 66 9.36 8.31 -2.79
C LYS A 66 9.21 9.29 -1.62
N MET A 67 8.40 8.95 -0.63
CA MET A 67 8.22 9.79 0.56
C MET A 67 9.48 9.84 1.40
N ILE A 68 10.14 8.70 1.64
CA ILE A 68 11.43 8.65 2.35
C ILE A 68 12.50 9.48 1.62
N ASP A 69 12.58 9.34 0.30
CA ASP A 69 13.54 10.11 -0.50
C ASP A 69 13.24 11.61 -0.45
N SER A 70 11.97 11.99 -0.48
CA SER A 70 11.54 13.39 -0.31
C SER A 70 11.91 13.93 1.07
N LEU A 71 11.71 13.15 2.13
CA LEU A 71 12.11 13.52 3.50
C LEU A 71 13.63 13.69 3.62
N LYS A 72 14.40 12.82 2.96
CA LYS A 72 15.87 12.97 2.89
C LYS A 72 16.28 14.26 2.18
N GLN A 73 15.66 14.55 1.03
CA GLN A 73 15.92 15.79 0.29
C GLN A 73 15.62 17.03 1.14
N LEU A 74 14.47 17.04 1.83
CA LEU A 74 14.13 18.12 2.76
C LEU A 74 15.14 18.24 3.90
N GLY A 75 15.52 17.12 4.53
CA GLY A 75 16.58 17.11 5.55
C GLY A 75 17.90 17.69 5.02
N ASN A 76 18.29 17.32 3.80
CA ASN A 76 19.50 17.83 3.16
C ASN A 76 19.47 19.33 2.89
N VAL A 77 18.30 19.93 2.64
CA VAL A 77 18.19 21.40 2.54
C VAL A 77 18.61 22.06 3.85
N PHE A 78 18.23 21.50 5.00
CA PHE A 78 18.61 22.02 6.31
C PHE A 78 20.05 21.68 6.72
N LEU A 79 20.57 20.53 6.29
CA LEU A 79 21.88 20.02 6.70
C LEU A 79 23.05 20.56 5.86
N LYS A 80 22.81 20.91 4.59
CA LYS A 80 23.84 21.37 3.66
C LYS A 80 24.64 22.61 4.13
N PRO A 81 24.05 23.65 4.76
CA PRO A 81 24.80 24.78 5.31
C PRO A 81 25.84 24.39 6.37
N PHE A 82 25.68 23.22 7.00
CA PHE A 82 26.59 22.68 8.01
C PHE A 82 27.56 21.64 7.44
N GLY A 83 27.58 21.44 6.12
CA GLY A 83 28.40 20.42 5.46
C GLY A 83 27.90 18.98 5.68
N LEU A 84 26.64 18.81 6.09
CA LEU A 84 26.05 17.52 6.45
C LEU A 84 25.02 17.03 5.41
N SER A 85 24.74 15.73 5.42
CA SER A 85 23.65 15.05 4.70
C SER A 85 22.92 14.09 5.64
N THR A 86 21.68 13.73 5.30
CA THR A 86 20.94 12.64 5.94
C THR A 86 21.69 11.31 5.87
N ASP A 87 22.61 11.14 4.92
CA ASP A 87 23.46 9.95 4.81
C ASP A 87 24.62 9.93 5.83
N ASN A 88 24.94 11.06 6.45
CA ASN A 88 25.91 11.13 7.55
C ASN A 88 25.36 10.52 8.84
N PHE A 89 24.05 10.27 8.95
CA PHE A 89 23.45 9.77 10.19
C PHE A 89 23.18 8.27 10.08
N ASN A 90 23.60 7.54 11.10
CA ASN A 90 23.58 6.10 11.14
C ASN A 90 22.85 5.63 12.40
N MET A 91 21.83 4.80 12.24
CA MET A 91 21.07 4.26 13.37
C MET A 91 21.71 2.95 13.84
N VAL A 92 22.13 2.91 15.11
CA VAL A 92 22.77 1.74 15.73
C VAL A 92 21.89 1.25 16.87
N PRO A 93 21.49 -0.03 16.90
CA PRO A 93 20.71 -0.59 18.00
C PRO A 93 21.52 -0.54 19.30
N ASN A 94 20.87 -0.20 20.42
CA ASN A 94 21.46 -0.19 21.75
C ASN A 94 21.01 -1.40 22.59
N GLU A 95 21.73 -1.66 23.68
CA GLU A 95 21.48 -2.81 24.56
C GLU A 95 20.12 -2.74 25.29
N ASN A 96 19.52 -1.56 25.39
CA ASN A 96 18.22 -1.33 26.02
C ASN A 96 17.02 -1.47 25.04
N GLY A 97 17.26 -1.98 23.83
CA GLY A 97 16.22 -2.21 22.82
C GLY A 97 15.79 -0.96 22.03
N GLY A 98 16.49 0.16 22.19
CA GLY A 98 16.30 1.40 21.41
C GLY A 98 17.34 1.57 20.29
N TYR A 99 17.28 2.70 19.58
CA TYR A 99 18.24 3.08 18.54
C TYR A 99 19.00 4.33 18.95
N SER A 100 20.32 4.32 18.77
CA SER A 100 21.19 5.49 18.89
C SER A 100 21.51 6.06 17.50
N VAL A 101 21.42 7.37 17.33
CA VAL A 101 21.81 8.03 16.09
C VAL A 101 23.26 8.47 16.23
N GLN A 102 24.14 7.89 15.42
CA GLN A 102 25.55 8.24 15.37
C GLN A 102 25.86 8.92 14.05
N MET A 103 26.71 9.95 14.10
CA MET A 103 27.19 10.62 12.91
C MET A 103 28.43 9.89 12.37
N ARG A 104 28.41 9.52 11.10
CA ARG A 104 29.58 9.09 10.34
C ARG A 104 30.33 10.34 9.89
N GLY A 105 31.55 10.49 10.38
CA GLY A 105 32.52 11.49 9.94
C GLY A 105 33.25 11.06 8.68
#